data_AF-A0A522F686-F1
#
_entry.id   AF-A0A522F686-F1
#
_cell.length_a   1.000
_cell.length_b   1.000
_cell.length_c   1.000
_cell.angle_alpha   90.00
_cell.angle_beta   90.00
_cell.angle_gamma   90.00
#
_symmetry.space_group_name_H-M   'P 1'
#
loop_
_entity.id
_entity.type
_entity.pdbx_description
1 polymer ?
#
loop_
_entity_poly.entity_id
_entity_poly.type
_entity_poly.pdbx_seq_one_letter_code
_entity_poly.pdbx_strand_id
1 'polypeptide(L)'
;MSKREINPTCVLLAVSLLFCCCDDKEKAKVYLEENYKNYSTTHSIIIDSVQTYLDSLLETFTPEYVYGWTADSLVCINSTNDKLFAVTIEKPKGKGKGFFGEDAMELLGKKINGKWYFFRGGGTLTIPRDMYGLSEFNPPSEFFLSQIARKNMLESALVKENGEYVVSDEWIDNKFYNNGYGSNLSREEYDKVHWMLIMRKWKEKIDTNEYKPLKKNNSQKPNT
;
A
#
# COMPACT_ATOMS: atom_id res chain seq x y z
N MET A 1 -33.85 35.62 -6.06
CA MET A 1 -33.01 34.45 -6.37
C MET A 1 -31.88 34.92 -7.29
N SER A 2 -30.66 35.02 -6.77
CA SER A 2 -29.47 35.42 -7.54
C SER A 2 -28.93 34.20 -8.28
N LYS A 3 -28.81 34.28 -9.61
CA LYS A 3 -28.14 33.26 -10.42
C LYS A 3 -26.65 33.38 -10.13
N ARG A 4 -26.06 32.37 -9.47
CA ARG A 4 -24.61 32.28 -9.33
C ARG A 4 -24.02 32.02 -10.72
N GLU A 5 -23.33 33.01 -11.27
CA GLU A 5 -22.53 32.85 -12.47
C GLU A 5 -21.34 31.95 -12.13
N ILE A 6 -21.26 30.80 -12.81
CA ILE A 6 -20.13 29.89 -12.70
C ILE A 6 -18.97 30.53 -13.45
N ASN A 7 -17.91 30.88 -12.72
CA ASN A 7 -16.71 31.46 -13.30
C ASN A 7 -16.06 30.43 -14.27
N PRO A 8 -15.95 30.71 -15.58
CA PRO A 8 -15.41 29.78 -16.57
C PRO A 8 -13.96 29.37 -16.30
N THR A 9 -13.21 30.17 -15.53
CA THR A 9 -11.84 29.84 -15.11
C THR A 9 -11.78 28.64 -14.15
N CYS A 10 -12.82 28.41 -13.34
CA CYS A 10 -12.89 27.24 -12.45
C CYS A 10 -13.18 25.94 -13.21
N VAL A 11 -13.92 26.01 -14.32
CA VAL A 11 -14.22 24.84 -15.17
C VAL A 11 -12.98 24.40 -15.95
N LEU A 12 -12.17 25.35 -16.43
CA LEU A 12 -10.93 25.05 -17.14
C LEU A 12 -9.85 24.40 -16.25
N LEU A 13 -9.77 24.76 -14.97
CA LEU A 13 -8.85 24.13 -14.00
C LEU A 13 -9.26 22.70 -13.63
N ALA A 14 -10.56 22.39 -13.58
CA ALA A 14 -11.04 21.03 -13.35
C ALA A 14 -10.81 20.11 -14.57
N VAL A 15 -10.86 20.65 -15.79
CA VAL A 15 -10.61 19.91 -17.03
C VAL A 15 -9.12 19.67 -17.28
N SER A 16 -8.23 20.61 -16.93
CA SER A 16 -6.79 20.39 -17.07
C SER A 16 -6.22 19.37 -16.09
N LEU A 17 -6.80 19.26 -14.88
CA LEU A 17 -6.49 18.19 -13.93
C LEU A 17 -6.91 16.80 -14.43
N LEU A 18 -7.86 16.69 -15.37
CA LEU A 18 -8.28 15.42 -15.96
C LEU A 18 -7.34 14.93 -17.07
N PHE A 19 -6.58 15.80 -17.75
CA PHE A 19 -5.70 15.39 -18.85
C PHE A 19 -4.30 14.89 -18.41
N CYS A 20 -3.82 15.24 -17.21
CA CYS A 20 -2.66 14.56 -16.61
C CYS A 20 -3.01 13.21 -15.95
N CYS A 21 -4.29 12.83 -15.87
CA CYS A 21 -4.73 11.63 -15.17
C CYS A 21 -4.70 10.33 -16.01
N CYS A 22 -4.51 10.43 -17.33
CA CYS A 22 -4.57 9.26 -18.20
C CYS A 22 -3.31 8.41 -18.12
N ASP A 23 -2.14 9.04 -17.92
CA ASP A 23 -0.86 8.36 -18.05
C ASP A 23 -0.63 7.32 -16.96
N ASP A 24 -0.77 7.67 -15.68
CA ASP A 24 -0.51 6.72 -14.59
C ASP A 24 -1.54 5.60 -14.52
N LYS A 25 -2.78 5.89 -14.90
CA LYS A 25 -3.82 4.89 -15.05
C LYS A 25 -3.46 3.87 -16.13
N GLU A 26 -2.98 4.34 -17.29
CA GLU A 26 -2.59 3.44 -18.38
C GLU A 26 -1.31 2.68 -18.03
N LYS A 27 -0.32 3.31 -17.40
CA LYS A 27 0.90 2.65 -16.88
C LYS A 27 0.55 1.49 -15.95
N ALA A 28 -0.30 1.74 -14.95
CA ALA A 28 -0.73 0.73 -13.99
C ALA A 28 -1.49 -0.42 -14.65
N LYS A 29 -2.33 -0.11 -15.64
CA LYS A 29 -3.08 -1.11 -16.41
C LYS A 29 -2.14 -2.00 -17.23
N VAL A 30 -1.25 -1.40 -18.03
CA VAL A 30 -0.27 -2.12 -18.86
C VAL A 30 0.61 -3.02 -17.98
N TYR A 31 1.17 -2.46 -16.90
CA TYR A 31 1.99 -3.22 -15.97
C TYR A 31 1.23 -4.41 -15.36
N LEU A 32 -0.02 -4.21 -14.93
CA LEU A 32 -0.87 -5.27 -14.39
C LEU A 32 -1.11 -6.39 -15.42
N GLU A 33 -1.45 -6.04 -16.65
CA GLU A 33 -1.69 -7.00 -17.74
C GLU A 33 -0.44 -7.84 -18.06
N GLU A 34 0.73 -7.22 -18.04
CA GLU A 34 2.01 -7.87 -18.36
C GLU A 34 2.56 -8.70 -17.19
N ASN A 35 2.38 -8.26 -15.94
CA ASN A 35 3.11 -8.79 -14.79
C ASN A 35 2.25 -9.56 -13.79
N TYR A 36 0.92 -9.46 -13.81
CA TYR A 36 0.08 -10.07 -12.76
C TYR A 36 0.34 -11.55 -12.55
N LYS A 37 0.55 -12.31 -13.63
CA LYS A 37 0.88 -13.74 -13.54
C LYS A 37 2.14 -13.99 -12.71
N ASN A 38 3.15 -13.13 -12.84
CA ASN A 38 4.45 -13.27 -12.18
C ASN A 38 4.36 -13.09 -10.66
N TYR A 39 3.44 -12.26 -10.17
CA TYR A 39 3.27 -11.99 -8.74
C TYR A 39 1.93 -12.47 -8.15
N SER A 40 1.09 -13.16 -8.94
CA SER A 40 -0.21 -13.67 -8.48
C SER A 40 -0.11 -14.52 -7.21
N THR A 41 0.93 -15.35 -7.09
CA THR A 41 1.21 -16.10 -5.87
C THR A 41 1.53 -15.19 -4.68
N THR A 42 2.34 -14.14 -4.89
CA THR A 42 2.63 -13.14 -3.85
C THR A 42 1.36 -12.39 -3.43
N HIS A 43 0.48 -12.06 -4.37
CA HIS A 43 -0.81 -11.45 -4.10
C HIS A 43 -1.72 -12.36 -3.25
N SER A 44 -1.77 -13.68 -3.52
CA SER A 44 -2.46 -14.63 -2.64
C SER A 44 -1.85 -14.69 -1.23
N ILE A 45 -0.51 -14.71 -1.14
CA ILE A 45 0.20 -14.70 0.15
C ILE A 45 -0.13 -13.44 0.97
N ILE A 46 -0.27 -12.27 0.33
CA ILE A 46 -0.74 -11.04 0.99
C ILE A 46 -2.11 -11.28 1.61
N ILE A 47 -3.06 -11.82 0.83
CA ILE A 47 -4.44 -12.02 1.29
C ILE A 47 -4.47 -12.96 2.49
N ASP A 48 -3.80 -14.10 2.39
CA ASP A 48 -3.75 -15.12 3.45
C ASP A 48 -3.11 -14.57 4.73
N SER A 49 -2.05 -13.77 4.57
CA SER A 49 -1.32 -13.20 5.72
C SER A 49 -2.15 -12.14 6.44
N VAL A 50 -2.80 -11.22 5.71
CA VAL A 50 -3.67 -10.21 6.31
C VAL A 50 -4.85 -10.90 7.00
N GLN A 51 -5.48 -11.90 6.37
CA GLN A 51 -6.56 -12.66 7.01
C GLN A 51 -6.10 -13.33 8.30
N THR A 52 -4.92 -13.96 8.30
CA THR A 52 -4.31 -14.56 9.50
C THR A 52 -4.13 -13.52 10.61
N TYR A 53 -3.73 -12.28 10.26
CA TYR A 53 -3.56 -11.22 11.25
C TYR A 53 -4.88 -10.75 11.87
N LEU A 54 -5.96 -10.73 11.07
CA LEU A 54 -7.31 -10.42 11.54
C LEU A 54 -7.84 -11.51 12.47
N ASP A 55 -7.68 -12.77 12.10
CA ASP A 55 -8.10 -13.91 12.92
C ASP A 55 -7.33 -13.95 14.25
N SER A 56 -6.08 -13.49 14.23
CA SER A 56 -5.23 -13.34 15.40
C SER A 56 -5.51 -12.05 16.19
N LEU A 57 -6.43 -11.19 15.76
CA LEU A 57 -6.78 -9.90 16.39
C LEU A 57 -5.54 -9.01 16.61
N LEU A 58 -4.67 -8.88 15.62
CA LEU A 58 -3.58 -7.91 15.71
C LEU A 58 -4.17 -6.50 15.67
N GLU A 59 -3.90 -5.71 16.71
CA GLU A 59 -4.48 -4.37 16.89
C GLU A 59 -4.26 -3.46 15.66
N THR A 60 -3.07 -3.54 15.05
CA THR A 60 -2.69 -2.78 13.86
C THR A 60 -3.58 -3.06 12.63
N PHE A 61 -4.28 -4.20 12.60
CA PHE A 61 -5.20 -4.62 11.53
C PHE A 61 -6.68 -4.59 11.99
N THR A 62 -6.97 -3.95 13.14
CA THR A 62 -8.35 -3.84 13.64
C THR A 62 -9.28 -3.08 12.68
N PRO A 63 -8.85 -2.01 11.98
CA PRO A 63 -9.71 -1.33 11.00
C PRO A 63 -10.31 -2.30 9.97
N GLU A 64 -9.54 -3.23 9.43
CA GLU A 64 -9.92 -4.23 8.42
C GLU A 64 -10.77 -5.36 9.00
N TYR A 65 -10.76 -5.52 10.33
CA TYR A 65 -11.69 -6.38 11.03
C TYR A 65 -13.06 -5.70 11.17
N VAL A 66 -13.07 -4.41 11.53
CA VAL A 66 -14.29 -3.61 11.70
C VAL A 66 -14.95 -3.34 10.35
N TYR A 67 -14.15 -2.98 9.35
CA TYR A 67 -14.54 -2.77 7.97
C TYR A 67 -14.39 -4.08 7.18
N GLY A 68 -14.96 -4.14 5.98
CA GLY A 68 -14.56 -5.13 4.99
C GLY A 68 -13.27 -4.65 4.34
N TRP A 69 -12.51 -5.56 3.76
CA TRP A 69 -11.27 -5.17 3.10
C TRP A 69 -11.01 -6.02 1.86
N THR A 70 -10.23 -5.49 0.94
CA THR A 70 -9.64 -6.23 -0.17
C THR A 70 -8.20 -5.78 -0.41
N ALA A 71 -7.40 -6.60 -1.07
CA ALA A 71 -6.08 -6.21 -1.57
C ALA A 71 -6.20 -5.74 -3.02
N ASP A 72 -5.58 -4.61 -3.35
CA ASP A 72 -5.46 -4.16 -4.73
C ASP A 72 -4.62 -5.16 -5.54
N SER A 73 -5.05 -5.46 -6.76
CA SER A 73 -4.33 -6.41 -7.61
C SER A 73 -2.97 -5.92 -8.10
N LEU A 74 -2.69 -4.62 -8.05
CA LEU A 74 -1.37 -4.08 -8.40
C LEU A 74 -0.42 -4.22 -7.21
N VAL A 75 0.56 -5.10 -7.36
CA VAL A 75 1.63 -5.33 -6.38
C VAL A 75 2.95 -4.84 -6.96
N CYS A 76 3.64 -3.97 -6.22
CA CYS A 76 4.95 -3.45 -6.60
C CYS A 76 6.03 -4.19 -5.81
N ILE A 77 6.87 -4.97 -6.52
CA ILE A 77 7.99 -5.71 -5.93
C ILE A 77 9.29 -5.11 -6.47
N ASN A 78 10.26 -4.86 -5.60
CA ASN A 78 11.56 -4.34 -6.01
C ASN A 78 12.38 -5.37 -6.81
N SER A 79 13.41 -4.90 -7.50
CA SER A 79 14.24 -5.74 -8.38
C SER A 79 14.93 -6.89 -7.65
N THR A 80 15.28 -6.70 -6.37
CA THR A 80 15.89 -7.73 -5.52
C THR A 80 14.89 -8.73 -4.93
N ASN A 81 13.59 -8.56 -5.19
CA ASN A 81 12.50 -9.42 -4.73
C ASN A 81 12.52 -9.66 -3.21
N ASP A 82 12.81 -8.61 -2.45
CA ASP A 82 12.86 -8.64 -1.00
C ASP A 82 12.03 -7.55 -0.33
N LYS A 83 11.55 -6.56 -1.10
CA LYS A 83 10.62 -5.53 -0.64
C LYS A 83 9.42 -5.46 -1.57
N LEU A 84 8.29 -5.18 -0.96
CA LEU A 84 7.01 -5.09 -1.62
C LEU A 84 6.22 -3.91 -1.07
N PHE A 85 5.47 -3.27 -1.96
CA PHE A 85 4.41 -2.34 -1.63
C PHE A 85 3.13 -2.84 -2.29
N ALA A 86 2.05 -2.84 -1.51
CA ALA A 86 0.70 -3.10 -1.95
C ALA A 86 -0.25 -2.12 -1.27
N VAL A 87 -1.49 -2.09 -1.75
CA VAL A 87 -2.57 -1.31 -1.15
C VAL A 87 -3.68 -2.25 -0.73
N THR A 88 -4.23 -2.02 0.46
CA THR A 88 -5.51 -2.62 0.86
C THR A 88 -6.58 -1.56 0.85
N ILE A 89 -7.78 -1.90 0.42
CA ILE A 89 -8.93 -1.01 0.38
C ILE A 89 -9.90 -1.45 1.48
N GLU A 90 -10.17 -0.55 2.41
CA GLU A 90 -11.13 -0.73 3.49
C GLU A 90 -12.50 -0.17 3.09
N LYS A 91 -13.52 -1.01 3.20
CA LYS A 91 -14.90 -0.71 2.81
C LYS A 91 -15.83 -0.99 3.97
N PRO A 92 -16.60 -0.01 4.48
CA PRO A 92 -17.57 -0.27 5.53
C PRO A 92 -18.53 -1.42 5.20
N LYS A 93 -18.74 -2.34 6.15
CA LYS A 93 -19.63 -3.51 6.00
C LYS A 93 -21.12 -3.17 5.92
N GLY A 94 -21.49 -1.88 6.00
CA GLY A 94 -22.86 -1.40 6.02
C GLY A 94 -23.12 -0.22 5.10
N LYS A 95 -24.39 -0.07 4.69
CA LYS A 95 -24.89 1.12 4.00
C LYS A 95 -25.44 2.10 5.03
N GLY A 96 -25.13 3.38 4.93
CA GLY A 96 -25.69 4.40 5.84
C GLY A 96 -24.84 5.65 6.02
N LYS A 97 -25.46 6.67 6.64
CA LYS A 97 -24.91 8.02 6.87
C LYS A 97 -23.78 8.10 7.91
N GLY A 98 -23.44 6.99 8.56
CA GLY A 98 -22.42 6.94 9.61
C GLY A 98 -20.98 6.82 9.11
N PHE A 99 -20.78 6.70 7.80
CA PHE A 99 -19.46 6.53 7.20
C PHE A 99 -19.12 7.73 6.31
N PHE A 100 -17.95 8.32 6.54
CA PHE A 100 -17.48 9.52 5.86
C PHE A 100 -16.69 9.22 4.57
N GLY A 101 -16.22 7.98 4.40
CA GLY A 101 -15.45 7.58 3.24
C GLY A 101 -15.07 6.10 3.26
N GLU A 102 -14.27 5.74 2.26
CA GLU A 102 -13.49 4.50 2.23
C GLU A 102 -12.00 4.83 2.36
N ASP A 103 -11.20 3.92 2.91
CA ASP A 103 -9.77 4.15 3.11
C ASP A 103 -8.96 3.21 2.22
N ALA A 104 -7.90 3.72 1.62
CA ALA A 104 -6.85 2.93 0.99
C ALA A 104 -5.59 3.05 1.84
N MET A 105 -5.02 1.91 2.22
CA MET A 105 -3.97 1.83 3.23
C MET A 105 -2.72 1.19 2.65
N GLU A 106 -1.56 1.75 2.97
CA GLU A 106 -0.28 1.16 2.59
C GLU A 106 -0.07 -0.18 3.31
N LEU A 107 0.33 -1.18 2.54
CA LEU A 107 0.82 -2.46 3.03
C LEU A 107 2.23 -2.66 2.49
N LEU A 108 3.19 -2.78 3.39
CA LEU A 108 4.59 -3.04 3.07
C LEU A 108 4.90 -4.51 3.33
N GLY A 109 5.74 -5.10 2.49
CA GLY A 109 6.19 -6.48 2.61
C GLY A 109 7.71 -6.57 2.59
N LYS A 110 8.30 -7.31 3.53
CA LYS A 110 9.73 -7.66 3.51
C LYS A 110 9.88 -9.16 3.40
N LYS A 111 10.76 -9.62 2.51
CA LYS A 111 11.12 -11.03 2.39
C LYS A 111 12.35 -11.33 3.21
N ILE A 112 12.24 -12.33 4.08
CA ILE A 112 13.32 -12.75 4.97
C ILE A 112 13.39 -14.27 4.92
N ASN A 113 14.57 -14.82 4.59
CA ASN A 113 14.79 -16.26 4.45
C ASN A 113 13.74 -16.93 3.53
N GLY A 114 13.37 -16.25 2.44
CA GLY A 114 12.41 -16.73 1.47
C GLY A 114 10.93 -16.56 1.84
N LYS A 115 10.62 -16.02 3.03
CA LYS A 115 9.23 -15.82 3.50
C LYS A 115 8.86 -14.35 3.53
N TRP A 116 7.64 -14.03 3.11
CA TRP A 116 7.10 -12.67 3.15
C TRP A 116 6.52 -12.34 4.52
N TYR A 117 6.76 -11.11 4.97
CA TYR A 117 6.24 -10.55 6.20
C TYR A 117 5.61 -9.19 5.88
N PHE A 118 4.35 -8.99 6.24
CA PHE A 118 3.60 -7.79 5.85
C PHE A 118 3.24 -6.92 7.05
N PHE A 119 3.33 -5.61 6.88
CA PHE A 119 3.05 -4.66 7.93
C PHE A 119 2.45 -3.38 7.35
N ARG A 120 1.71 -2.66 8.20
CA ARG A 120 1.11 -1.38 7.82
C ARG A 120 2.19 -0.33 7.57
N GLY A 121 2.09 0.33 6.42
CA GLY A 121 2.85 1.53 6.12
C GLY A 121 2.31 2.75 6.87
N GLY A 122 2.90 3.92 6.60
CA GLY A 122 2.44 5.18 7.18
C GLY A 122 1.37 5.90 6.35
N GLY A 123 1.20 5.52 5.08
CA GLY A 123 0.25 6.17 4.18
C GLY A 123 -1.18 5.64 4.32
N THR A 124 -2.10 6.57 4.51
CA THR A 124 -3.54 6.36 4.40
C THR A 124 -4.09 7.38 3.41
N LEU A 125 -4.88 6.91 2.47
CA LEU A 125 -5.70 7.74 1.60
C LEU A 125 -7.15 7.54 1.98
N THR A 126 -7.73 8.52 2.66
CA THR A 126 -9.18 8.59 2.82
C THR A 126 -9.81 9.11 1.54
N ILE A 127 -10.79 8.38 1.04
CA ILE A 127 -11.58 8.71 -0.14
C ILE A 127 -12.96 9.16 0.36
N PRO A 128 -13.22 10.48 0.43
CA PRO A 128 -14.47 11.01 0.97
C PRO A 128 -15.66 10.69 0.08
N ARG A 129 -16.83 10.43 0.69
CA ARG A 129 -18.03 10.05 -0.08
C ARG A 129 -18.61 11.16 -0.95
N ASP A 130 -18.42 12.40 -0.57
CA ASP A 130 -18.81 13.58 -1.35
C ASP A 130 -18.01 13.70 -2.67
N MET A 131 -16.83 13.07 -2.75
CA MET A 131 -16.01 13.02 -3.97
C MET A 131 -16.49 12.00 -5.00
N TYR A 132 -17.46 11.15 -4.68
CA TYR A 132 -17.90 10.10 -5.63
C TYR A 132 -18.66 10.66 -6.83
N GLY A 133 -19.25 11.86 -6.71
CA GLY A 133 -20.19 12.39 -7.72
C GLY A 133 -21.40 11.48 -7.94
N LEU A 134 -21.60 10.50 -7.05
CA LEU A 134 -22.63 9.47 -7.03
C LEU A 134 -23.34 9.51 -5.67
N SER A 135 -24.32 8.62 -5.47
CA SER A 135 -25.02 8.49 -4.19
C SER A 135 -24.06 8.34 -3.01
N GLU A 136 -24.14 9.25 -2.03
CA GLU A 136 -23.40 9.20 -0.75
C GLU A 136 -23.66 7.91 0.08
N PHE A 137 -24.68 7.15 -0.31
CA PHE A 137 -25.10 5.91 0.34
C PHE A 137 -24.54 4.65 -0.29
N ASN A 138 -24.02 4.74 -1.52
CA ASN A 138 -23.50 3.61 -2.27
C ASN A 138 -22.03 3.85 -2.60
N PRO A 139 -21.10 3.14 -1.95
CA PRO A 139 -19.69 3.28 -2.25
C PRO A 139 -19.43 2.86 -3.72
N PRO A 140 -18.39 3.42 -4.36
CA PRO A 140 -17.98 3.01 -5.69
C PRO A 140 -17.63 1.53 -5.76
N SER A 141 -17.55 1.03 -6.99
CA SER A 141 -17.02 -0.31 -7.24
C SER A 141 -15.60 -0.42 -6.72
N GLU A 142 -15.19 -1.63 -6.33
CA GLU A 142 -13.81 -1.90 -5.92
C GLU A 142 -12.81 -1.50 -7.01
N PHE A 143 -13.13 -1.77 -8.27
CA PHE A 143 -12.35 -1.31 -9.41
C PHE A 143 -12.13 0.20 -9.38
N PHE A 144 -13.16 1.01 -9.12
CA PHE A 144 -13.02 2.46 -9.08
C PHE A 144 -12.15 2.93 -7.90
N LEU A 145 -12.34 2.36 -6.71
CA LEU A 145 -11.50 2.65 -5.54
C LEU A 145 -10.03 2.28 -5.80
N SER A 146 -9.81 1.14 -6.44
CA SER A 146 -8.50 0.68 -6.89
C SER A 146 -7.83 1.68 -7.84
N GLN A 147 -8.57 2.23 -8.81
CA GLN A 147 -8.01 3.27 -9.69
C GLN A 147 -7.61 4.54 -8.93
N ILE A 148 -8.41 4.96 -7.94
CA ILE A 148 -8.08 6.10 -7.08
C ILE A 148 -6.82 5.80 -6.26
N ALA A 149 -6.76 4.62 -5.62
CA ALA A 149 -5.62 4.20 -4.83
C ALA A 149 -4.33 4.16 -5.67
N ARG A 150 -4.36 3.55 -6.85
CA ARG A 150 -3.21 3.48 -7.75
C ARG A 150 -2.73 4.86 -8.16
N LYS A 151 -3.66 5.77 -8.50
CA LYS A 151 -3.31 7.14 -8.86
C LYS A 151 -2.58 7.88 -7.74
N ASN A 152 -3.04 7.75 -6.49
CA ASN A 152 -2.55 8.61 -5.39
C ASN A 152 -1.46 7.95 -4.54
N MET A 153 -1.46 6.62 -4.43
CA MET A 153 -0.55 5.89 -3.55
C MET A 153 0.56 5.17 -4.31
N LEU A 154 0.36 4.91 -5.61
CA LEU A 154 1.33 4.29 -6.52
C LEU A 154 1.81 5.26 -7.60
N GLU A 155 1.55 6.56 -7.42
CA GLU A 155 2.10 7.61 -8.27
C GLU A 155 3.64 7.48 -8.29
N SER A 156 4.22 7.50 -9.48
CA SER A 156 5.66 7.33 -9.70
C SER A 156 6.27 5.99 -9.28
N ALA A 157 5.46 5.00 -8.88
CA ALA A 157 5.96 3.66 -8.57
C ALA A 157 6.50 2.93 -9.81
N LEU A 158 5.92 3.22 -10.98
CA LEU A 158 6.27 2.60 -12.25
C LEU A 158 7.11 3.54 -13.11
N VAL A 159 8.28 3.06 -13.51
CA VAL A 159 9.20 3.73 -14.44
C VAL A 159 9.35 2.90 -15.70
N LYS A 160 9.74 3.52 -16.82
CA LYS A 160 9.94 2.83 -18.08
C LYS A 160 11.42 2.52 -18.28
N GLU A 161 11.77 1.24 -18.35
CA GLU A 161 13.13 0.74 -18.58
C GLU A 161 13.12 -0.24 -19.76
N ASN A 162 14.00 -0.01 -20.73
CA ASN A 162 14.11 -0.85 -21.94
C ASN A 162 12.78 -1.07 -22.70
N GLY A 163 11.82 -0.13 -22.57
CA GLY A 163 10.51 -0.22 -23.20
C GLY A 163 9.41 -0.84 -22.33
N GLU A 164 9.76 -1.45 -21.21
CA GLU A 164 8.84 -2.11 -20.27
C GLU A 164 8.61 -1.24 -19.03
N TYR A 165 7.45 -1.37 -18.40
CA TYR A 165 7.22 -0.75 -17.10
C TYR A 165 7.77 -1.64 -16.00
N VAL A 166 8.61 -1.07 -15.14
CA VAL A 166 9.18 -1.72 -13.96
C VAL A 166 8.94 -0.89 -12.71
N VAL A 167 9.04 -1.52 -11.56
CA VAL A 167 8.92 -0.83 -10.27
C VAL A 167 10.23 -0.09 -9.97
N SER A 168 10.13 1.17 -9.55
CA SER A 168 11.29 1.94 -9.09
C SER A 168 11.75 1.45 -7.71
N ASP A 169 12.97 0.90 -7.65
CA ASP A 169 13.61 0.49 -6.40
C ASP A 169 13.84 1.67 -5.43
N GLU A 170 14.12 2.86 -5.96
CA GLU A 170 14.25 4.06 -5.15
C GLU A 170 12.90 4.44 -4.52
N TRP A 171 11.84 4.38 -5.32
CA TRP A 171 10.48 4.70 -4.85
C TRP A 171 10.05 3.75 -3.72
N ILE A 172 10.25 2.45 -3.89
CA ILE A 172 9.87 1.47 -2.86
C ILE A 172 10.76 1.59 -1.63
N ASP A 173 12.07 1.83 -1.78
CA ASP A 173 12.96 2.09 -0.65
C ASP A 173 12.51 3.31 0.16
N ASN A 174 12.05 4.37 -0.49
CA ASN A 174 11.56 5.57 0.20
C ASN A 174 10.35 5.27 1.10
N LYS A 175 9.50 4.30 0.73
CA LYS A 175 8.38 3.85 1.58
C LYS A 175 8.84 3.17 2.88
N PHE A 176 10.00 2.52 2.84
CA PHE A 176 10.58 1.87 4.02
C PHE A 176 11.36 2.86 4.88
N TYR A 177 12.21 3.71 4.29
CA TYR A 177 13.24 4.43 5.06
C TYR A 177 12.99 5.93 5.26
N ASN A 178 12.10 6.56 4.49
CA ASN A 178 11.93 8.02 4.48
C ASN A 178 10.55 8.51 4.95
N ASN A 179 9.64 7.63 5.36
CA ASN A 179 8.26 7.96 5.78
C ASN A 179 8.13 8.33 7.29
N GLY A 180 9.08 9.07 7.84
CA GLY A 180 8.92 9.72 9.16
C GLY A 180 9.26 8.89 10.39
N TYR A 181 9.64 7.61 10.25
CA TYR A 181 10.25 6.83 11.33
C TYR A 181 11.77 6.80 11.13
N GLY A 182 12.51 7.54 11.96
CA GLY A 182 13.96 7.35 12.08
C GLY A 182 14.83 8.01 11.01
N SER A 183 14.65 9.31 10.77
CA SER A 183 15.51 10.14 9.90
C SER A 183 17.03 10.11 10.22
N ASN A 184 17.42 9.45 11.32
CA ASN A 184 18.81 9.35 11.79
C ASN A 184 19.32 7.90 11.84
N LEU A 185 18.55 6.90 11.38
CA LEU A 185 18.98 5.50 11.32
C LEU A 185 19.53 5.19 9.94
N SER A 186 20.65 4.45 9.88
CA SER A 186 21.03 3.78 8.64
C SER A 186 19.96 2.78 8.22
N ARG A 187 19.91 2.40 6.94
CA ARG A 187 18.95 1.40 6.43
C ARG A 187 19.01 0.09 7.24
N GLU A 188 20.21 -0.34 7.64
CA GLU A 188 20.41 -1.55 8.42
C GLU A 188 19.88 -1.42 9.85
N GLU A 189 20.06 -0.25 10.48
CA GLU A 189 19.52 0.03 11.81
C GLU A 189 18.01 0.19 11.78
N TYR A 190 17.46 0.82 10.73
CA TYR A 190 16.03 0.91 10.51
C TYR A 190 15.42 -0.49 10.36
N ASP A 191 15.98 -1.32 9.48
CA ASP A 191 15.53 -2.70 9.30
C ASP A 191 15.55 -3.44 10.65
N LYS A 192 16.57 -3.26 11.50
CA LYS A 192 16.62 -3.87 12.85
C LYS A 192 15.55 -3.32 13.79
N VAL A 193 15.42 -2.00 13.92
CA VAL A 193 14.52 -1.34 14.89
C VAL A 193 13.06 -1.51 14.47
N HIS A 194 12.75 -1.24 13.20
CA HIS A 194 11.42 -1.40 12.65
C HIS A 194 10.97 -2.86 12.75
N TRP A 195 11.87 -3.81 12.44
CA TRP A 195 11.63 -5.23 12.65
C TRP A 195 11.42 -5.57 14.12
N MET A 196 12.22 -5.04 15.04
CA MET A 196 12.01 -5.24 16.47
C MET A 196 10.65 -4.72 16.95
N LEU A 197 10.15 -3.63 16.38
CA LEU A 197 8.83 -3.06 16.72
C LEU A 197 7.68 -3.92 16.16
N ILE A 198 7.78 -4.35 14.91
CA ILE A 198 6.85 -5.32 14.30
C ILE A 198 6.84 -6.59 15.15
N MET A 199 8.02 -7.16 15.41
CA MET A 199 8.18 -8.38 16.19
C MET A 199 7.72 -8.21 17.63
N ARG A 200 7.92 -7.05 18.28
CA ARG A 200 7.41 -6.84 19.65
C ARG A 200 5.89 -6.92 19.69
N LYS A 201 5.21 -6.35 18.69
CA LYS A 201 3.75 -6.44 18.55
C LYS A 201 3.28 -7.85 18.17
N TRP A 202 4.15 -8.65 17.52
CA TRP A 202 3.83 -9.99 17.03
C TRP A 202 4.32 -11.13 17.94
N LYS A 203 5.20 -10.86 18.90
CA LYS A 203 5.89 -11.85 19.76
C LYS A 203 4.94 -12.66 20.63
N GLU A 204 3.76 -12.14 20.92
CA GLU A 204 2.73 -12.84 21.68
C GLU A 204 1.85 -13.75 20.80
N LYS A 205 1.96 -13.65 19.46
CA LYS A 205 1.02 -14.27 18.51
C LYS A 205 1.69 -15.08 17.38
N ILE A 206 3.00 -14.99 17.19
CA ILE A 206 3.75 -15.71 16.13
C ILE A 206 5.01 -16.37 16.71
N ASP A 207 5.37 -17.57 16.24
CA ASP A 207 6.54 -18.35 16.74
C ASP A 207 7.87 -17.64 16.47
N THR A 208 8.42 -17.00 17.50
CA THR A 208 9.68 -16.26 17.39
C THR A 208 10.95 -17.10 17.11
N ASN A 209 10.87 -18.43 17.10
CA ASN A 209 12.03 -19.30 16.84
C ASN A 209 12.50 -19.28 15.38
N GLU A 210 11.59 -19.05 14.43
CA GLU A 210 11.88 -18.93 12.99
C GLU A 210 12.87 -17.80 12.65
N TYR A 211 13.08 -16.87 13.58
CA TYR A 211 13.79 -15.60 13.36
C TYR A 211 15.14 -15.50 14.06
N LYS A 212 15.55 -16.54 14.80
CA LYS A 212 16.85 -16.62 15.49
C LYS A 212 18.08 -16.40 14.59
N PRO A 213 18.11 -16.78 13.29
CA PRO A 213 19.29 -16.60 12.44
C PRO A 213 19.70 -15.12 12.22
N LEU A 214 18.75 -14.19 12.24
CA LEU A 214 19.02 -12.75 12.04
C LEU A 214 19.81 -12.10 13.18
N LYS A 215 19.78 -12.71 14.38
CA LYS A 215 20.59 -12.27 15.52
C LYS A 215 22.06 -12.66 15.39
N LYS A 216 22.38 -13.75 14.66
CA LYS A 216 23.73 -14.32 14.60
C LYS A 216 24.63 -13.65 13.56
N ASN A 217 24.09 -13.20 12.43
CA ASN A 217 24.89 -12.64 11.32
C ASN A 217 25.53 -11.27 11.63
N ASN A 218 25.23 -10.65 12.76
CA ASN A 218 25.78 -9.34 13.17
C ASN A 218 26.88 -9.43 14.25
N SER A 219 27.31 -10.65 14.62
CA SER A 219 28.38 -10.83 15.63
C SER A 219 29.78 -10.80 15.03
N GLN A 220 29.91 -10.82 13.70
CA GLN A 220 31.18 -10.70 13.00
C GLN A 220 31.29 -9.26 12.47
N LYS A 221 31.88 -8.39 13.30
CA LYS A 221 32.46 -7.14 12.79
C LYS A 221 33.46 -7.48 11.68
N PRO A 222 33.56 -6.70 10.59
CA PRO A 222 34.74 -6.77 9.76
C PRO A 222 35.94 -6.39 10.65
N ASN A 223 36.87 -7.33 10.79
CA ASN A 223 38.21 -6.98 11.20
C ASN A 223 38.85 -6.21 10.04
N THR A 224 39.55 -5.15 10.41
CA THR A 224 40.35 -4.18 9.61
C THR A 224 39.57 -3.16 8.81
#